data_AF-A0A0U5GI24-F1
#
_entry.id   AF-A0A0U5GI24-F1
#
_cell.length_a   1.000
_cell.length_b   1.000
_cell.length_c   1.000
_cell.angle_alpha   90.00
_cell.angle_beta   90.00
_cell.angle_gamma   90.00
#
_symmetry.space_group_name_H-M   'P 1'
#
loop_
_entity.id
_entity.type
_entity.pdbx_description
1 polymer ?
#
loop_
_entity_poly.entity_id
_entity_poly.type
_entity_poly.pdbx_seq_one_letter_code
_entity_poly.pdbx_strand_id
1 'polypeptide(L)'
;MVSSTINHLPFALLAGAIISPGQAPLQDPLGPRTSYDTETPGLLFADIATTVDGGVNATKAQQAAALVGCGSDGGLLGVRVNASDPTYSGPAYPEGYTTEGILIKILASGA
;
A
#
# COMPACT_ATOMS: atom_id res chain seq x y z
N MET A 1 -36.82 2.81 58.14
CA MET A 1 -36.42 4.10 58.74
C MET A 1 -35.19 4.60 57.97
N VAL A 2 -35.37 5.76 57.33
CA VAL A 2 -34.41 6.79 56.87
C VAL A 2 -32.95 6.38 56.65
N SER A 3 -32.43 6.54 55.42
CA SER A 3 -31.23 7.37 55.19
C SER A 3 -31.05 7.77 53.71
N SER A 4 -31.40 9.03 53.44
CA SER A 4 -30.71 10.00 52.56
C SER A 4 -29.18 9.89 52.57
N THR A 5 -28.34 10.44 51.68
CA THR A 5 -28.39 11.14 50.39
C THR A 5 -26.90 11.42 50.05
N ILE A 6 -26.51 11.21 48.78
CA ILE A 6 -25.45 11.89 47.97
C ILE A 6 -24.20 12.44 48.69
N ASN A 7 -22.99 12.02 48.28
CA ASN A 7 -21.95 12.98 47.89
C ASN A 7 -20.72 12.43 47.12
N HIS A 8 -20.53 13.03 45.94
CA HIS A 8 -19.27 13.41 45.28
C HIS A 8 -18.16 12.37 45.09
N LEU A 9 -18.07 11.81 43.88
CA LEU A 9 -16.77 11.61 43.23
C LEU A 9 -16.57 12.68 42.15
N PRO A 10 -15.42 13.39 42.15
CA PRO A 10 -15.19 14.54 41.30
C PRO A 10 -14.83 14.15 39.86
N PHE A 11 -15.27 15.03 38.95
CA PHE A 11 -14.63 15.44 37.71
C PHE A 11 -13.17 14.97 37.55
N ALA A 12 -12.94 14.04 36.64
CA ALA A 12 -11.69 13.92 35.88
C ALA A 12 -11.96 13.14 34.59
N LEU A 13 -12.69 13.80 33.69
CA LEU A 13 -12.67 13.52 32.27
C LEU A 13 -11.22 13.80 31.79
N LEU A 14 -10.32 12.82 31.87
CA LEU A 14 -9.02 12.92 31.21
C LEU A 14 -9.25 12.82 29.70
N ALA A 15 -9.48 13.99 29.13
CA ALA A 15 -9.32 14.29 27.72
C ALA A 15 -7.86 14.02 27.32
N GLY A 16 -7.57 12.79 26.88
CA GLY A 16 -6.40 12.49 26.07
C GLY A 16 -6.76 12.66 24.60
N ALA A 17 -6.92 13.90 24.13
CA ALA A 17 -6.93 14.17 22.70
C ALA A 17 -5.49 14.02 22.20
N ILE A 18 -5.19 12.90 21.53
CA ILE A 18 -3.99 12.82 20.71
C ILE A 18 -4.28 13.68 19.48
N ILE A 19 -3.78 14.92 19.49
CA ILE A 19 -3.90 15.83 18.36
C ILE A 19 -2.90 15.34 17.31
N SER A 20 -3.36 14.56 16.34
CA SER A 20 -2.61 14.39 15.10
C SER A 20 -2.76 15.70 14.29
N PRO A 21 -1.67 16.41 13.98
CA PRO A 21 -1.78 17.65 13.23
C PRO A 21 -2.09 17.34 11.77
N GLY A 22 -3.36 17.50 11.39
CA GLY A 22 -3.76 17.88 10.03
C GLY A 22 -3.86 16.76 8.99
N GLN A 23 -5.08 16.30 8.74
CA GLN A 23 -5.71 16.38 7.42
C GLN A 23 -7.19 16.02 7.57
N ALA A 24 -8.07 16.91 7.11
CA ALA A 24 -9.50 16.61 7.01
C ALA A 24 -9.69 15.42 6.05
N PRO A 25 -10.49 14.40 6.40
CA PRO A 25 -10.65 13.23 5.54
C PRO A 25 -11.46 13.62 4.30
N LEU A 26 -10.85 13.46 3.13
CA LEU A 26 -11.59 13.20 1.90
C LEU A 26 -12.34 11.87 2.12
N GLN A 27 -13.66 11.94 2.17
CA GLN A 27 -14.53 10.77 2.28
C GLN A 27 -14.50 10.00 0.96
N ASP A 28 -13.47 9.16 0.79
CA ASP A 28 -13.46 8.09 -0.21
C ASP A 28 -14.41 6.98 0.28
N PRO A 29 -15.41 6.54 -0.52
CA PRO A 29 -16.32 5.45 -0.15
C PRO A 29 -15.63 4.09 0.05
N LEU A 30 -14.31 3.98 -0.16
CA LEU A 30 -13.52 2.76 -0.07
C LEU A 30 -12.67 2.67 1.22
N GLY A 31 -13.24 2.95 2.40
CA GLY A 31 -12.57 2.74 3.69
C GLY A 31 -11.27 3.55 3.90
N PRO A 32 -10.63 3.45 5.08
CA PRO A 32 -9.39 4.17 5.35
C PRO A 32 -8.25 3.63 4.49
N ARG A 33 -7.91 4.34 3.41
CA ARG A 33 -6.64 4.16 2.71
C ARG A 33 -5.54 4.62 3.64
N THR A 34 -4.82 3.67 4.23
CA THR A 34 -3.62 3.96 5.02
C THR A 34 -2.52 4.35 4.05
N SER A 35 -2.29 5.64 3.88
CA SER A 35 -1.07 6.14 3.26
C SER A 35 0.04 6.07 4.31
N TYR A 36 1.17 5.46 3.97
CA TYR A 36 2.35 5.48 4.82
C TYR A 36 3.14 6.75 4.47
N ASP A 37 3.18 7.72 5.39
CA ASP A 37 3.71 9.07 5.14
C ASP A 37 5.22 9.13 4.88
N THR A 38 5.95 8.02 5.02
CA THR A 38 7.41 7.97 4.91
C THR A 38 7.94 7.32 3.63
N GLU A 39 7.10 6.64 2.85
CA GLU A 39 7.55 5.92 1.64
C GLU A 39 6.57 6.19 0.50
N THR A 40 7.02 6.96 -0.51
CA THR A 40 6.24 7.13 -1.74
C THR A 40 6.79 6.16 -2.79
N PRO A 41 6.11 5.05 -3.09
CA PRO A 41 6.61 4.10 -4.07
C PRO A 41 6.59 4.71 -5.48
N GLY A 42 7.73 4.62 -6.18
CA GLY A 42 7.92 5.09 -7.55
C GLY A 42 8.46 3.99 -8.44
N LEU A 43 7.67 3.58 -9.42
CA LEU A 43 8.00 2.45 -10.30
C LEU A 43 7.75 2.82 -11.76
N LEU A 44 8.48 2.20 -12.67
CA LEU A 44 8.19 2.32 -14.09
C LEU A 44 7.09 1.33 -14.48
N PHE A 45 6.31 1.68 -15.50
CA PHE A 45 5.34 0.75 -16.08
C PHE A 45 5.98 -0.55 -16.56
N ALA A 46 7.25 -0.51 -16.97
CA ALA A 46 8.02 -1.68 -17.37
C ALA A 46 8.26 -2.66 -16.21
N ASP A 47 8.43 -2.18 -14.98
CA ASP A 47 8.59 -3.04 -13.79
C ASP A 47 7.28 -3.74 -13.44
N ILE A 48 6.16 -3.01 -13.57
CA ILE A 48 4.82 -3.57 -13.40
C ILE A 48 4.57 -4.66 -14.45
N ALA A 49 4.84 -4.39 -15.73
CA ALA A 49 4.69 -5.37 -16.80
C ALA A 49 5.58 -6.60 -16.56
N THR A 50 6.86 -6.40 -16.26
CA THR A 50 7.81 -7.48 -15.96
C THR A 50 7.37 -8.35 -14.77
N THR A 51 6.68 -7.75 -13.80
CA THR A 51 6.11 -8.47 -12.65
C THR A 51 4.85 -9.24 -13.02
N VAL A 52 3.97 -8.65 -13.82
CA VAL A 52 2.67 -9.22 -14.17
C VAL A 52 2.82 -10.34 -15.20
N ASP A 53 3.39 -10.04 -16.37
CA ASP A 53 3.45 -10.96 -17.51
C ASP A 53 4.87 -11.29 -17.98
N GLY A 54 5.89 -10.72 -17.35
CA GLY A 54 7.29 -10.91 -17.71
C GLY A 54 7.83 -9.83 -18.64
N GLY A 55 6.98 -8.93 -19.14
CA GLY A 55 7.35 -7.77 -19.94
C GLY A 55 7.43 -8.04 -21.45
N VAL A 56 7.69 -6.98 -22.20
CA VAL A 56 7.84 -7.07 -23.66
C VAL A 56 9.05 -7.95 -24.00
N ASN A 57 8.85 -8.94 -24.88
CA ASN A 57 9.85 -9.95 -25.28
C ASN A 57 10.23 -10.97 -24.19
N ALA A 58 9.38 -11.17 -23.17
CA ALA A 58 9.60 -12.21 -22.17
C ALA A 58 9.72 -13.61 -22.79
N THR A 59 10.78 -14.33 -22.44
CA THR A 59 10.91 -15.78 -22.70
C THR A 59 9.81 -16.54 -21.96
N LYS A 60 9.52 -17.78 -22.39
CA LYS A 60 8.55 -18.65 -21.69
C LYS A 60 8.88 -18.84 -20.21
N ALA A 61 10.17 -18.93 -19.87
CA ALA A 61 10.62 -19.04 -18.48
C ALA A 61 10.33 -17.76 -17.69
N GLN A 62 10.53 -16.58 -18.29
CA GLN A 62 10.22 -15.30 -17.65
C GLN A 62 8.72 -15.09 -17.45
N GLN A 63 7.89 -15.51 -18.42
CA GLN A 63 6.42 -15.48 -18.28
C GLN A 63 5.94 -16.43 -17.18
N ALA A 64 6.51 -17.64 -17.09
CA ALA A 64 6.18 -18.61 -16.05
C ALA A 64 6.59 -18.15 -14.64
N ALA A 65 7.63 -17.33 -14.54
CA ALA A 65 8.06 -16.71 -13.28
C ALA A 65 7.29 -15.41 -12.94
N ALA A 66 6.52 -14.87 -13.87
CA ALA A 66 5.69 -13.69 -13.65
C ALA A 66 4.38 -14.07 -12.94
N LEU A 67 3.65 -13.07 -12.46
CA LEU A 67 2.45 -13.28 -11.65
C LEU A 67 1.34 -14.03 -12.41
N VAL A 68 1.19 -13.81 -13.72
CA VAL A 68 0.25 -14.58 -14.56
C VAL A 68 0.65 -16.05 -14.71
N GLY A 69 1.93 -16.38 -14.47
CA GLY A 69 2.43 -17.76 -14.44
C GLY A 69 1.81 -18.59 -13.32
N CYS A 70 1.25 -17.96 -12.28
CA CYS A 70 0.46 -18.64 -11.25
C CYS A 70 -0.87 -19.21 -11.79
N GLY A 71 -1.27 -18.85 -13.02
CA GLY A 71 -2.36 -19.49 -13.75
C GLY A 71 -3.75 -19.24 -13.13
N SER A 72 -4.50 -20.32 -12.93
CA SER A 72 -5.91 -20.28 -12.50
C SER A 72 -6.11 -19.89 -11.04
N ASP A 73 -5.07 -19.92 -10.23
CA ASP A 73 -5.19 -19.70 -8.78
C ASP A 73 -5.01 -18.23 -8.41
N GLY A 74 -4.63 -17.39 -9.39
CA GLY A 74 -4.16 -16.03 -9.13
C GLY A 74 -2.90 -16.05 -8.27
N GLY A 75 -2.55 -14.91 -7.68
CA GLY A 75 -1.36 -14.83 -6.84
C GLY A 75 -1.09 -13.43 -6.33
N LEU A 76 -0.04 -13.30 -5.53
CA LEU A 76 0.53 -12.01 -5.14
C LEU A 76 2.05 -12.04 -5.26
N LEU A 77 2.62 -10.95 -5.76
CA LEU A 77 4.07 -10.81 -5.93
C LEU A 77 4.48 -9.35 -5.71
N GLY A 78 5.63 -9.15 -5.06
CA GLY A 78 6.26 -7.83 -5.00
C GLY A 78 6.77 -7.40 -6.36
N VAL A 79 6.70 -6.10 -6.66
CA VAL A 79 7.17 -5.61 -7.95
C VAL A 79 8.66 -5.90 -8.14
N ARG A 80 8.98 -6.51 -9.28
CA ARG A 80 10.33 -6.82 -9.72
C ARG A 80 10.91 -5.62 -10.46
N VAL A 81 11.75 -4.88 -9.78
CA VAL A 81 12.36 -3.64 -10.27
C VAL A 81 13.61 -3.94 -11.09
N ASN A 82 13.71 -3.35 -12.27
CA ASN A 82 14.97 -3.26 -13.00
C ASN A 82 15.76 -2.04 -12.53
N ALA A 83 16.52 -2.20 -11.44
CA ALA A 83 17.32 -1.11 -10.86
C ALA A 83 18.43 -0.59 -11.80
N SER A 84 18.73 -1.33 -12.88
CA SER A 84 19.67 -0.90 -13.91
C SER A 84 19.03 0.02 -14.97
N ASP A 85 17.71 0.25 -14.93
CA ASP A 85 17.07 1.23 -15.82
C ASP A 85 17.57 2.64 -15.48
N PRO A 86 18.16 3.38 -16.44
CA PRO A 86 18.76 4.69 -16.17
C PRO A 86 17.75 5.73 -15.68
N THR A 87 16.44 5.51 -15.90
CA THR A 87 15.38 6.39 -15.41
C THR A 87 15.45 6.57 -13.91
N TYR A 88 15.79 5.52 -13.14
CA TYR A 88 15.92 5.58 -11.68
C TYR A 88 17.06 6.47 -11.17
N SER A 89 18.06 6.72 -12.02
CA SER A 89 19.14 7.67 -11.75
C SER A 89 18.93 9.02 -12.46
N GLY A 90 17.85 9.15 -13.22
CA GLY A 90 17.58 10.30 -14.08
C GLY A 90 16.87 11.42 -13.33
N PRO A 91 17.00 12.68 -13.80
CA PRO A 91 16.38 13.84 -13.18
C PRO A 91 14.84 13.84 -13.25
N ALA A 92 14.25 12.94 -14.04
CA ALA A 92 12.81 12.77 -14.13
C ALA A 92 12.24 11.83 -13.05
N TYR A 93 13.09 11.05 -12.37
CA TYR A 93 12.64 10.21 -11.25
C TYR A 93 12.53 11.08 -9.99
N PRO A 94 11.38 11.12 -9.31
CA PRO A 94 11.17 12.01 -8.17
C PRO A 94 12.09 11.68 -6.98
N GLU A 95 12.62 12.71 -6.33
CA GLU A 95 13.37 12.55 -5.08
C GLU A 95 12.47 12.06 -3.94
N GLY A 96 13.02 11.25 -3.04
CA GLY A 96 12.30 10.73 -1.88
C GLY A 96 11.36 9.56 -2.17
N TYR A 97 11.38 9.02 -3.39
CA TYR A 97 10.61 7.84 -3.76
C TYR A 97 11.44 6.57 -3.56
N THR A 98 10.77 5.49 -3.14
CA THR A 98 11.35 4.15 -3.01
C THR A 98 10.82 3.23 -4.09
N THR A 99 11.57 2.21 -4.48
CA THR A 99 11.09 1.18 -5.41
C THR A 99 10.43 0.00 -4.69
N GLU A 100 10.36 0.06 -3.36
CA GLU A 100 9.77 -0.98 -2.51
C GLU A 100 8.31 -0.68 -2.13
N GLY A 101 7.66 -1.64 -1.46
CA GLY A 101 6.34 -1.44 -0.84
C GLY A 101 5.13 -1.67 -1.73
N ILE A 102 5.31 -1.97 -3.03
CA ILE A 102 4.21 -2.36 -3.92
C ILE A 102 4.12 -3.89 -4.08
N LEU A 103 2.96 -4.41 -3.71
CA LEU A 103 2.53 -5.79 -3.98
C LEU A 103 1.43 -5.75 -5.03
N ILE A 104 1.55 -6.57 -6.07
CA ILE A 104 0.49 -6.78 -7.06
C ILE A 104 -0.21 -8.09 -6.72
N LYS A 105 -1.54 -8.05 -6.61
CA LYS A 105 -2.38 -9.24 -6.44
C LYS A 105 -3.30 -9.40 -7.65
N ILE A 106 -3.25 -10.57 -8.28
CA ILE A 106 -4.21 -10.97 -9.30
C ILE A 106 -5.14 -12.00 -8.66
N LEU A 107 -6.43 -11.73 -8.73
CA LEU A 107 -7.48 -12.67 -8.34
C LEU A 107 -8.01 -13.33 -9.61
N ALA A 108 -7.97 -14.65 -9.66
CA ALA A 108 -8.75 -15.40 -10.63
C ALA A 108 -10.18 -15.54 -10.10
N SER A 109 -11.18 -15.21 -10.91
CA SER A 109 -12.60 -15.32 -10.54
C SER A 109 -13.14 -16.76 -10.54
N GLY A 110 -12.26 -17.77 -10.70
CA GLY A 110 -12.65 -19.12 -11.09
C GLY A 110 -13.04 -19.18 -12.57
N ALA A 111 -12.61 -20.25 -13.25
CA ALA A 111 -13.07 -20.60 -14.58
C ALA A 111 -14.42 -21.32 -14.51
#